data_AF-A0A2E3WV45-F1
#
_entry.id   AF-A0A2E3WV45-F1
#
_cell.length_a   1.000
_cell.length_b   1.000
_cell.length_c   1.000
_cell.angle_alpha   90.00
_cell.angle_beta   90.00
_cell.angle_gamma   90.00
#
_symmetry.space_group_name_H-M   'P 1'
#
loop_
_entity.id
_entity.type
_entity.pdbx_description
1 polymer ?
#
loop_
_entity_poly.entity_id
_entity_poly.type
_entity_poly.pdbx_seq_one_letter_code
_entity_poly.pdbx_strand_id
1 'polypeptide(L)'
;MNLKYLAAFFVFLVGGMFGHRIAINSWDGLVYVYVQHDGNRYPAAVESKYDFSNLRGSALDAASQRRLLSHAKMVTQPGQIGIELGHFVQRGNKGLKEFACNSFDSVEMEFRASNMMVSGSVPTMKIEGSCKFTKTLDRIDPIWIPISKIKTEKPGNSVLEYWENERVTVSFENMGGEWPESWELHSARLYKKGGGEQIRVTSKEIDKILKGDPIQIHFDRF
;
A
#
# COMPACT_ATOMS: atom_id res chain seq x y z
N MET A 1 63.43 -9.05 -7.02
CA MET A 1 62.40 -8.43 -6.15
C MET A 1 62.49 -9.10 -4.78
N ASN A 2 62.65 -8.33 -3.70
CA ASN A 2 62.93 -8.90 -2.37
C ASN A 2 61.69 -9.65 -1.84
N LEU A 3 61.84 -10.91 -1.41
CA LEU A 3 60.73 -11.76 -0.94
C LEU A 3 59.92 -11.09 0.19
N LYS A 4 60.57 -10.25 1.00
CA LYS A 4 59.95 -9.47 2.08
C LYS A 4 58.89 -8.47 1.55
N TYR A 5 59.13 -7.82 0.41
CA TYR A 5 58.16 -6.86 -0.16
C TYR A 5 56.98 -7.57 -0.81
N LEU A 6 57.20 -8.76 -1.40
CA LEU A 6 56.14 -9.57 -1.98
C LEU A 6 55.16 -10.06 -0.89
N ALA A 7 55.69 -10.50 0.25
CA ALA A 7 54.87 -10.91 1.40
C ALA A 7 54.05 -9.76 1.97
N ALA A 8 54.64 -8.57 2.13
CA ALA A 8 53.94 -7.39 2.63
C ALA A 8 52.80 -6.95 1.70
N PHE A 9 53.02 -6.98 0.38
CA PHE A 9 52.00 -6.65 -0.61
C PHE A 9 50.82 -7.64 -0.59
N PHE A 10 51.11 -8.93 -0.42
CA PHE A 10 50.08 -9.96 -0.37
C PHE A 10 49.19 -9.83 0.88
N VAL A 11 49.78 -9.55 2.04
CA VAL A 11 49.03 -9.30 3.29
C VAL A 11 48.11 -8.08 3.14
N PHE A 12 48.58 -7.01 2.51
CA PHE A 12 47.76 -5.81 2.28
C PHE A 12 46.58 -6.09 1.34
N LEU A 13 46.80 -6.83 0.24
CA LEU A 13 45.73 -7.21 -0.69
C LEU A 13 44.68 -8.10 -0.04
N VAL A 14 45.10 -9.10 0.74
CA VAL A 14 44.16 -9.98 1.46
C VAL A 14 43.37 -9.20 2.50
N GLY A 15 44.02 -8.31 3.25
CA GLY A 15 43.33 -7.44 4.21
C GLY A 15 42.32 -6.49 3.54
N GLY A 16 42.68 -5.88 2.41
CA GLY A 16 41.80 -5.02 1.64
C GLY A 16 40.59 -5.76 1.07
N MET A 17 40.80 -6.96 0.50
CA MET A 17 39.71 -7.80 -0.01
C MET A 17 38.77 -8.26 1.11
N PHE A 18 39.31 -8.62 2.28
CA PHE A 18 38.52 -9.02 3.43
C PHE A 18 37.70 -7.85 3.99
N GLY A 19 38.32 -6.67 4.15
CA GLY A 19 37.62 -5.46 4.58
C GLY A 19 36.52 -5.02 3.61
N HIS A 20 36.77 -5.10 2.29
CA HIS A 20 35.76 -4.78 1.29
C HIS A 20 34.58 -5.75 1.30
N ARG A 21 34.84 -7.05 1.49
CA ARG A 21 33.80 -8.07 1.58
C ARG A 21 32.94 -7.90 2.84
N ILE A 22 33.55 -7.52 3.97
CA ILE A 22 32.81 -7.14 5.18
C ILE A 22 31.97 -5.89 4.92
N ALA A 23 32.54 -4.84 4.32
CA ALA A 23 31.81 -3.61 4.06
C ALA A 23 30.59 -3.80 3.13
N ILE A 24 30.65 -4.70 2.15
CA ILE A 24 29.50 -4.99 1.27
C ILE A 24 28.48 -5.89 1.97
N ASN A 25 28.91 -6.90 2.73
CA ASN A 25 28.02 -7.92 3.27
C ASN A 25 27.53 -7.64 4.69
N SER A 26 28.23 -6.82 5.47
CA SER A 26 27.88 -6.48 6.85
C SER A 26 27.15 -5.14 6.97
N TRP A 27 26.96 -4.43 5.85
CA TRP A 27 26.12 -3.25 5.85
C TRP A 27 24.66 -3.68 5.77
N ASP A 28 24.17 -4.20 6.88
CA ASP A 28 22.76 -4.53 7.12
C ASP A 28 21.90 -3.27 7.28
N GLY A 29 22.32 -2.14 6.70
CA GLY A 29 21.48 -0.98 6.38
C GLY A 29 20.56 -0.46 7.48
N LEU A 30 20.83 -0.74 8.75
CA LEU A 30 20.03 -0.27 9.88
C LEU A 30 20.44 1.16 10.17
N VAL A 31 20.00 2.05 9.29
CA VAL A 31 19.94 3.48 9.59
C VAL A 31 18.91 3.63 10.70
N TYR A 32 19.38 3.70 11.94
CA TYR A 32 18.57 4.06 13.10
C TYR A 32 18.19 5.54 12.97
N VAL A 33 17.19 5.82 12.15
CA VAL A 33 16.47 7.09 12.26
C VAL A 33 15.62 6.98 13.52
N TYR A 34 16.12 7.54 14.62
CA TYR A 34 15.34 7.75 15.83
C TYR A 34 14.24 8.77 15.50
N VAL A 35 13.11 8.29 14.99
CA VAL A 35 11.88 9.10 14.93
C VAL A 35 11.33 9.10 16.35
N GLN A 36 11.69 10.12 17.14
CA GLN A 36 11.09 10.36 18.45
C GLN A 36 9.56 10.41 18.29
N HIS A 37 8.87 9.46 18.91
CA HIS A 37 7.42 9.32 18.83
C HIS A 37 6.67 10.19 19.86
N ASP A 38 7.38 11.02 20.62
CA ASP A 38 6.81 11.86 21.67
C ASP A 38 7.08 13.34 21.38
N GLY A 39 6.18 13.94 20.61
CA GLY A 39 6.20 15.37 20.33
C GLY A 39 5.74 15.65 18.91
N ASN A 40 4.60 16.30 18.80
CA ASN A 40 3.88 16.73 17.60
C ASN A 40 4.67 17.73 16.70
N ARG A 41 5.95 17.45 16.41
CA ARG A 41 6.79 18.20 15.49
C ARG A 41 6.64 17.60 14.10
N TYR A 42 5.64 18.10 13.37
CA TYR A 42 5.54 17.85 11.93
C TYR A 42 6.82 18.38 11.26
N PRO A 43 7.54 17.57 10.47
CA PRO A 43 8.70 18.06 9.74
C PRO A 43 8.27 19.25 8.86
N ALA A 44 8.99 20.36 8.94
CA ALA A 44 8.66 21.62 8.24
C ALA A 44 8.67 21.51 6.69
N ALA A 45 8.98 20.32 6.14
CA ALA A 45 9.12 20.04 4.72
C ALA A 45 8.19 18.91 4.24
N VAL A 46 6.99 18.77 4.82
CA VAL A 46 5.88 18.12 4.12
C VAL A 46 5.70 18.88 2.81
N GLU A 47 6.10 18.30 1.68
CA GLU A 47 6.05 19.00 0.39
C GLU A 47 4.63 19.50 0.15
N SER A 48 4.49 20.77 -0.22
CA SER A 48 3.22 21.44 -0.51
C SER A 48 2.30 20.67 -1.49
N LYS A 49 2.82 19.67 -2.22
CA LYS A 49 2.11 18.93 -3.26
C LYS A 49 0.98 18.03 -2.75
N TYR A 50 0.99 17.65 -1.46
CA TYR A 50 -0.05 16.81 -0.86
C TYR A 50 -0.73 17.48 0.34
N ASP A 51 -0.61 18.81 0.44
CA ASP A 51 -1.32 19.63 1.42
C ASP A 51 -2.55 20.27 0.76
N PHE A 52 -3.71 19.71 1.06
CA PHE A 52 -5.02 20.17 0.59
C PHE A 52 -5.76 21.00 1.65
N SER A 53 -5.09 21.43 2.72
CA SER A 53 -5.73 22.19 3.81
C SER A 53 -6.33 23.53 3.37
N ASN A 54 -5.92 24.06 2.21
CA ASN A 54 -6.49 25.27 1.62
C ASN A 54 -7.66 25.01 0.66
N LEU A 55 -7.90 23.76 0.27
CA LEU A 55 -9.01 23.36 -0.59
C LEU A 55 -10.28 23.11 0.25
N ARG A 56 -11.44 23.23 -0.38
CA ARG A 56 -12.75 22.98 0.24
C ARG A 56 -13.73 22.42 -0.79
N GLY A 57 -14.76 21.72 -0.30
CA GLY A 57 -15.84 21.17 -1.13
C GLY A 57 -15.32 20.29 -2.27
N SER A 58 -15.91 20.43 -3.46
CA SER A 58 -15.58 19.59 -4.61
C SER A 58 -14.11 19.65 -5.06
N ALA A 59 -13.41 20.77 -4.80
CA ALA A 59 -11.98 20.88 -5.11
C ALA A 59 -11.12 20.02 -4.17
N LEU A 60 -11.50 19.94 -2.88
CA LEU A 60 -10.86 19.04 -1.92
C LEU A 60 -11.15 17.59 -2.31
N ASP A 61 -12.41 17.26 -2.60
CA ASP A 61 -12.80 15.90 -2.99
C ASP A 61 -12.02 15.41 -4.20
N ALA A 62 -11.98 16.20 -5.28
CA ALA A 62 -11.27 15.84 -6.50
C ALA A 62 -9.75 15.71 -6.28
N ALA A 63 -9.14 16.59 -5.47
CA ALA A 63 -7.72 16.51 -5.13
C ALA A 63 -7.41 15.27 -4.29
N SER A 64 -8.25 14.96 -3.31
CA SER A 64 -8.11 13.78 -2.44
C SER A 64 -8.30 12.48 -3.21
N GLN A 65 -9.35 12.36 -4.04
CA GLN A 65 -9.57 11.20 -4.91
C GLN A 65 -8.36 10.97 -5.86
N ARG A 66 -7.89 12.05 -6.51
CA ARG A 66 -6.74 11.98 -7.41
C ARG A 66 -5.47 11.57 -6.66
N ARG A 67 -5.23 12.12 -5.48
CA ARG A 67 -4.05 11.80 -4.69
C ARG A 67 -4.08 10.35 -4.22
N LEU A 68 -5.24 9.88 -3.74
CA LEU A 68 -5.44 8.51 -3.28
C LEU A 68 -5.00 7.48 -4.32
N LEU A 69 -5.37 7.68 -5.59
CA LEU A 69 -5.07 6.74 -6.66
C LEU A 69 -3.79 7.01 -7.44
N SER A 70 -3.36 8.26 -7.59
CA SER A 70 -2.16 8.59 -8.40
C SER A 70 -0.86 7.98 -7.87
N HIS A 71 -0.85 7.55 -6.61
CA HIS A 71 0.27 6.88 -5.96
C HIS A 71 -0.06 5.44 -5.58
N ALA A 72 -1.19 4.94 -6.09
CA ALA A 72 -1.58 3.58 -5.83
C ALA A 72 -0.58 2.63 -6.50
N LYS A 73 -0.02 1.73 -5.70
CA LYS A 73 1.04 0.82 -6.13
C LYS A 73 0.82 -0.55 -5.51
N MET A 74 1.05 -1.56 -6.33
CA MET A 74 1.10 -2.94 -5.90
C MET A 74 2.51 -3.28 -5.38
N VAL A 75 2.57 -3.88 -4.20
CA VAL A 75 3.79 -4.41 -3.59
C VAL A 75 3.62 -5.90 -3.41
N THR A 76 4.60 -6.69 -3.80
CA THR A 76 4.51 -8.16 -3.77
C THR A 76 5.44 -8.72 -2.71
N GLN A 77 4.97 -9.71 -1.97
CA GLN A 77 5.78 -10.54 -1.07
C GLN A 77 5.43 -12.03 -1.29
N PRO A 78 6.27 -12.98 -0.85
CA PRO A 78 5.95 -14.40 -0.98
C PRO A 78 4.57 -14.73 -0.38
N GLY A 79 3.65 -15.21 -1.23
CA GLY A 79 2.30 -15.63 -0.82
C GLY A 79 1.31 -14.52 -0.46
N GLN A 80 1.67 -13.24 -0.60
CA GLN A 80 0.79 -12.11 -0.30
C GLN A 80 1.04 -10.88 -1.19
N ILE A 81 0.03 -10.04 -1.31
CA ILE A 81 0.09 -8.81 -2.11
C ILE A 81 -0.38 -7.62 -1.28
N GLY A 82 0.39 -6.54 -1.31
CA GLY A 82 0.09 -5.29 -0.63
C GLY A 82 -0.37 -4.24 -1.63
N ILE A 83 -1.39 -3.47 -1.26
CA ILE A 83 -1.82 -2.32 -2.05
C ILE A 83 -1.55 -1.05 -1.24
N GLU A 84 -0.59 -0.27 -1.70
CA GLU A 84 -0.30 1.07 -1.20
C GLU A 84 -1.19 2.07 -1.90
N LEU A 85 -1.68 3.08 -1.18
CA LEU A 85 -2.44 4.20 -1.73
C LEU A 85 -1.77 5.54 -1.35
N GLY A 86 -2.10 6.60 -2.08
CA GLY A 86 -1.59 7.93 -1.78
C GLY A 86 -2.21 8.52 -0.52
N HIS A 87 -1.37 9.08 0.35
CA HIS A 87 -1.81 9.83 1.53
C HIS A 87 -1.76 11.34 1.26
N PHE A 88 -2.52 12.11 2.04
CA PHE A 88 -2.64 13.55 1.92
C PHE A 88 -2.94 14.21 3.27
N VAL A 89 -2.76 15.53 3.31
CA VAL A 89 -3.10 16.40 4.44
C VAL A 89 -4.31 17.22 4.05
N GLN A 90 -5.30 17.31 4.95
CA GLN A 90 -6.49 18.14 4.79
C GLN A 90 -6.71 19.02 6.01
N ARG A 91 -7.70 19.90 5.94
CA ARG A 91 -8.09 20.72 7.09
C ARG A 91 -9.15 19.97 7.89
N GLY A 92 -8.83 19.61 9.13
CA GLY A 92 -9.77 18.97 10.05
C GLY A 92 -10.83 19.92 10.59
N ASN A 93 -11.73 19.38 11.42
CA ASN A 93 -12.87 20.12 11.98
C ASN A 93 -12.46 21.34 12.83
N LYS A 94 -11.26 21.32 13.41
CA LYS A 94 -10.71 22.43 14.20
C LYS A 94 -9.98 23.49 13.35
N GLY A 95 -10.00 23.35 12.03
CA GLY A 95 -9.25 24.21 11.11
C GLY A 95 -7.74 23.90 11.04
N LEU A 96 -7.27 22.90 11.80
CA LEU A 96 -5.89 22.45 11.83
C LEU A 96 -5.60 21.50 10.67
N LYS A 97 -4.33 21.44 10.25
CA LYS A 97 -3.86 20.46 9.27
C LYS A 97 -3.87 19.07 9.92
N GLU A 98 -4.55 18.13 9.28
CA GLU A 98 -4.67 16.75 9.74
C GLU A 98 -4.36 15.81 8.58
N PHE A 99 -3.68 14.71 8.90
CA PHE A 99 -3.45 13.61 7.97
C PHE A 99 -4.76 12.89 7.66
N ALA A 100 -4.91 12.39 6.42
CA ALA A 100 -6.11 11.68 6.01
C ALA A 100 -6.44 10.50 6.94
N CYS A 101 -5.47 9.68 7.32
CA CYS A 101 -5.70 8.56 8.25
C CYS A 101 -5.98 8.97 9.71
N ASN A 102 -5.90 10.25 10.06
CA ASN A 102 -6.43 10.74 11.34
C ASN A 102 -7.93 11.06 11.23
N SER A 103 -8.42 11.37 10.02
CA SER A 103 -9.83 11.65 9.75
C SER A 103 -10.62 10.37 9.35
N PHE A 104 -9.95 9.40 8.73
CA PHE A 104 -10.52 8.15 8.26
C PHE A 104 -9.83 6.96 8.91
N ASP A 105 -10.60 6.02 9.44
CA ASP A 105 -10.06 4.87 10.19
C ASP A 105 -9.85 3.64 9.29
N SER A 106 -10.50 3.62 8.12
CA SER A 106 -10.57 2.41 7.28
C SER A 106 -10.49 2.73 5.80
N VAL A 107 -9.91 1.78 5.09
CA VAL A 107 -9.79 1.76 3.64
C VAL A 107 -10.55 0.55 3.13
N GLU A 108 -11.37 0.74 2.11
CA GLU A 108 -12.08 -0.32 1.43
C GLU A 108 -11.80 -0.24 -0.07
N MET A 109 -11.49 -1.38 -0.68
CA MET A 109 -11.27 -1.51 -2.11
C MET A 109 -12.18 -2.60 -2.65
N GLU A 110 -12.90 -2.31 -3.72
CA GLU A 110 -13.71 -3.27 -4.46
C GLU A 110 -12.97 -3.64 -5.73
N PHE A 111 -12.76 -4.93 -5.93
CA PHE A 111 -12.23 -5.53 -7.14
C PHE A 111 -13.30 -6.36 -7.83
N ARG A 112 -13.26 -6.40 -9.16
CA ARG A 112 -14.13 -7.24 -9.97
C ARG A 112 -13.31 -8.18 -10.83
N ALA A 113 -13.78 -9.41 -10.97
CA ALA A 113 -13.10 -10.38 -11.82
C ALA A 113 -13.09 -9.91 -13.28
N SER A 114 -11.92 -9.98 -13.91
CA SER A 114 -11.77 -9.68 -15.33
C SER A 114 -12.27 -10.87 -16.16
N ASN A 115 -13.05 -10.60 -17.22
CA ASN A 115 -13.48 -11.61 -18.21
C ASN A 115 -14.24 -12.83 -17.65
N MET A 116 -14.88 -12.70 -16.49
CA MET A 116 -15.62 -13.79 -15.85
C MET A 116 -17.01 -13.34 -15.41
N MET A 117 -18.01 -14.19 -15.64
CA MET A 117 -19.37 -14.04 -15.11
C MET A 117 -19.86 -15.38 -14.60
N VAL A 118 -20.52 -15.37 -13.44
CA VAL A 118 -21.11 -16.55 -12.80
C VAL A 118 -22.59 -16.26 -12.63
N SER A 119 -23.44 -17.08 -13.25
CA SER A 119 -24.90 -16.91 -13.21
C SER A 119 -25.38 -15.50 -13.59
N GLY A 120 -24.70 -14.87 -14.57
CA GLY A 120 -25.03 -13.52 -15.07
C GLY A 120 -24.55 -12.36 -14.19
N SER A 121 -23.79 -12.63 -13.11
CA SER A 121 -23.18 -11.61 -12.26
C SER A 121 -21.65 -11.70 -12.30
N VAL A 122 -20.97 -10.55 -12.17
CA VAL A 122 -19.51 -10.50 -12.11
C VAL A 122 -19.07 -10.81 -10.66
N PRO A 123 -18.13 -11.75 -10.45
CA PRO A 123 -17.52 -11.98 -9.14
C PRO A 123 -16.88 -10.70 -8.59
N THR A 124 -17.12 -10.42 -7.31
CA THR A 124 -16.62 -9.23 -6.61
C THR A 124 -15.80 -9.64 -5.40
N MET A 125 -14.63 -9.02 -5.24
CA MET A 125 -13.77 -9.15 -4.07
C MET A 125 -13.68 -7.79 -3.38
N LYS A 126 -14.12 -7.70 -2.13
CA LYS A 126 -14.02 -6.50 -1.31
C LYS A 126 -12.95 -6.68 -0.26
N ILE A 127 -12.00 -5.76 -0.20
CA ILE A 127 -10.91 -5.76 0.79
C ILE A 127 -11.10 -4.57 1.72
N GLU A 128 -11.20 -4.82 3.02
CA GLU A 128 -11.24 -3.80 4.06
C GLU A 128 -9.99 -3.91 4.95
N GLY A 129 -9.32 -2.79 5.20
CA GLY A 129 -8.15 -2.69 6.07
C GLY A 129 -8.10 -1.38 6.84
N SER A 130 -7.14 -1.25 7.77
CA SER A 130 -6.92 0.00 8.50
C SER A 130 -6.30 1.10 7.64
N CYS A 131 -6.70 2.36 7.84
CA CYS A 131 -5.96 3.50 7.31
C CYS A 131 -4.82 3.83 8.28
N LYS A 132 -3.59 3.56 7.87
CA LYS A 132 -2.38 4.00 8.57
C LYS A 132 -1.44 4.63 7.56
N PHE A 133 -0.56 5.51 7.98
CA PHE A 133 0.48 6.04 7.10
C PHE A 133 1.80 5.29 7.33
N THR A 134 2.59 5.14 6.26
CA THR A 134 3.91 4.50 6.37
C THR A 134 4.91 5.43 7.08
N LYS A 135 6.18 5.01 7.21
CA LYS A 135 7.28 5.90 7.60
C LYS A 135 7.38 7.15 6.70
N THR A 136 6.97 7.03 5.44
CA THR A 136 6.85 8.17 4.53
C THR A 136 5.42 8.70 4.62
N LEU A 137 5.28 9.94 5.10
CA LEU A 137 3.98 10.59 5.39
C LEU A 137 3.11 10.81 4.14
N ASP A 138 3.59 10.44 2.96
CA ASP A 138 2.97 10.62 1.65
C ASP A 138 2.21 9.39 1.16
N ARG A 139 2.26 8.25 1.89
CA ARG A 139 1.62 6.98 1.54
C ARG A 139 0.85 6.37 2.71
N ILE A 140 -0.26 5.72 2.36
CA ILE A 140 -0.99 4.81 3.25
C ILE A 140 -0.23 3.48 3.30
N ASP A 141 -0.15 2.89 4.49
CA ASP A 141 0.48 1.60 4.72
C ASP A 141 -0.15 0.51 3.84
N PRO A 142 0.64 -0.40 3.24
CA PRO A 142 0.10 -1.39 2.32
C PRO A 142 -0.91 -2.29 3.02
N ILE A 143 -2.08 -2.47 2.38
CA ILE A 143 -3.07 -3.44 2.85
C ILE A 143 -2.69 -4.81 2.28
N TRP A 144 -2.15 -5.67 3.15
CA TRP A 144 -1.66 -7.00 2.78
C TRP A 144 -2.81 -8.02 2.67
N ILE A 145 -2.93 -8.63 1.49
CA ILE A 145 -3.92 -9.64 1.14
C ILE A 145 -3.19 -10.99 1.02
N PRO A 146 -3.51 -11.98 1.88
CA PRO A 146 -2.79 -13.25 1.92
C PRO A 146 -3.31 -14.22 0.84
N ILE A 147 -2.91 -13.99 -0.42
CA ILE A 147 -3.36 -14.76 -1.60
C ILE A 147 -3.15 -16.26 -1.43
N SER A 148 -1.99 -16.67 -0.91
CA SER A 148 -1.68 -18.09 -0.67
C SER A 148 -2.70 -18.76 0.24
N LYS A 149 -3.17 -18.07 1.28
CA LYS A 149 -4.20 -18.59 2.20
C LYS A 149 -5.58 -18.59 1.58
N ILE A 150 -5.95 -17.52 0.87
CA ILE A 150 -7.22 -17.46 0.14
C ILE A 150 -7.34 -18.65 -0.83
N LYS A 151 -6.26 -18.99 -1.55
CA LYS A 151 -6.25 -20.12 -2.50
C LYS A 151 -6.38 -21.49 -1.82
N THR A 152 -6.10 -21.62 -0.53
CA THR A 152 -6.35 -22.86 0.23
C THR A 152 -7.82 -23.03 0.62
N GLU A 153 -8.59 -21.94 0.63
CA GLU A 153 -10.03 -21.98 0.86
C GLU A 153 -10.78 -22.43 -0.41
N LYS A 154 -11.96 -23.02 -0.20
CA LYS A 154 -12.83 -23.40 -1.30
C LYS A 154 -13.43 -22.14 -1.95
N PRO A 155 -13.37 -21.98 -3.29
CA PRO A 155 -14.04 -20.88 -3.98
C PRO A 155 -15.54 -20.82 -3.65
N GLY A 156 -16.02 -19.64 -3.32
CA GLY A 156 -17.41 -19.40 -2.95
C GLY A 156 -17.61 -18.06 -2.25
N ASN A 157 -18.89 -17.68 -2.09
CA ASN A 157 -19.25 -16.48 -1.34
C ASN A 157 -18.84 -16.67 0.11
N SER A 158 -17.96 -15.80 0.60
CA SER A 158 -17.34 -15.96 1.91
C SER A 158 -16.84 -14.62 2.43
N VAL A 159 -16.66 -14.53 3.74
CA VAL A 159 -15.99 -13.41 4.40
C VAL A 159 -14.83 -14.01 5.19
N LEU A 160 -13.62 -13.65 4.83
CA LEU A 160 -12.38 -14.15 5.41
C LEU A 160 -11.74 -13.01 6.23
N GLU A 161 -11.39 -13.29 7.48
CA GLU A 161 -10.70 -12.33 8.36
C GLU A 161 -9.29 -12.82 8.67
N TYR A 162 -8.30 -11.95 8.50
CA TYR A 162 -6.89 -12.24 8.77
C TYR A 162 -6.34 -11.27 9.80
N TRP A 163 -5.52 -11.77 10.74
CA TRP A 163 -5.06 -11.04 11.93
C TRP A 163 -3.53 -11.02 12.12
N GLU A 164 -2.76 -11.63 11.22
CA GLU A 164 -1.33 -11.89 11.47
C GLU A 164 -0.42 -10.66 11.38
N ASN A 165 -0.79 -9.66 10.58
CA ASN A 165 -0.05 -8.41 10.44
C ASN A 165 -0.94 -7.22 10.85
N GLU A 166 -2.00 -7.05 10.08
CA GLU A 166 -3.08 -6.10 10.37
C GLU A 166 -4.41 -6.79 10.13
N ARG A 167 -5.47 -6.31 10.78
CA ARG A 167 -6.81 -6.83 10.54
C ARG A 167 -7.21 -6.47 9.11
N VAL A 168 -7.29 -7.48 8.26
CA VAL A 168 -7.80 -7.37 6.89
C VAL A 168 -8.99 -8.30 6.73
N THR A 169 -10.09 -7.76 6.21
CA THR A 169 -11.29 -8.52 5.89
C THR A 169 -11.42 -8.59 4.37
N VAL A 170 -11.55 -9.80 3.84
CA VAL A 170 -11.74 -10.06 2.41
C VAL A 170 -13.08 -10.74 2.22
N SER A 171 -13.99 -10.05 1.53
CA SER A 171 -15.33 -10.56 1.23
C SER A 171 -15.45 -10.90 -0.25
N PHE A 172 -16.00 -12.06 -0.55
CA PHE A 172 -16.24 -12.52 -1.91
C PHE A 172 -17.75 -12.66 -2.17
N GLU A 173 -18.19 -12.14 -3.31
CA GLU A 173 -19.59 -12.18 -3.75
C GLU A 173 -19.66 -12.66 -5.21
N ASN A 174 -20.77 -13.30 -5.57
CA ASN A 174 -21.02 -13.86 -6.91
C ASN A 174 -19.92 -14.83 -7.39
N MET A 175 -19.33 -15.59 -6.47
CA MET A 175 -18.27 -16.55 -6.78
C MET A 175 -18.82 -17.83 -7.40
N GLY A 176 -18.04 -18.37 -8.34
CA GLY A 176 -18.26 -19.69 -8.93
C GLY A 176 -17.54 -20.80 -8.19
N GLY A 177 -17.35 -21.94 -8.86
CA GLY A 177 -16.60 -23.08 -8.33
C GLY A 177 -15.08 -22.95 -8.42
N GLU A 178 -14.57 -21.87 -8.99
CA GLU A 178 -13.15 -21.60 -9.21
C GLU A 178 -12.80 -20.15 -8.85
N TRP A 179 -11.54 -19.90 -8.49
CA TRP A 179 -11.03 -18.56 -8.23
C TRP A 179 -10.77 -17.82 -9.56
N PRO A 180 -11.27 -16.59 -9.75
CA PRO A 180 -10.86 -15.76 -10.87
C PRO A 180 -9.35 -15.54 -10.90
N GLU A 181 -8.76 -15.63 -12.10
CA GLU A 181 -7.32 -15.43 -12.30
C GLU A 181 -6.89 -13.97 -12.13
N SER A 182 -7.76 -13.02 -12.53
CA SER A 182 -7.49 -11.59 -12.55
C SER A 182 -8.61 -10.79 -11.90
N TRP A 183 -8.23 -9.82 -11.09
CA TRP A 183 -9.12 -8.93 -10.36
C TRP A 183 -8.75 -7.48 -10.61
N GLU A 184 -9.69 -6.68 -11.09
CA GLU A 184 -9.48 -5.28 -11.43
C GLU A 184 -10.08 -4.34 -10.39
N LEU A 185 -9.32 -3.36 -9.94
CA LEU A 185 -9.79 -2.35 -8.98
C LEU A 185 -10.94 -1.55 -9.59
N HIS A 186 -12.12 -1.68 -8.99
CA HIS A 186 -13.35 -1.02 -9.43
C HIS A 186 -13.72 0.19 -8.58
N SER A 187 -13.42 0.16 -7.28
CA SER A 187 -13.57 1.34 -6.42
C SER A 187 -12.62 1.32 -5.24
N ALA A 188 -12.29 2.50 -4.72
CA ALA A 188 -11.52 2.67 -3.50
C ALA A 188 -12.22 3.71 -2.61
N ARG A 189 -12.24 3.48 -1.29
CA ARG A 189 -12.94 4.33 -0.35
C ARG A 189 -12.18 4.48 0.97
N LEU A 190 -12.04 5.72 1.43
CA LEU A 190 -11.66 6.05 2.80
C LEU A 190 -12.90 6.43 3.60
N TYR A 191 -13.05 5.89 4.80
CA TYR A 191 -14.20 6.19 5.66
C TYR A 191 -13.88 6.03 7.14
N LYS A 192 -14.74 6.64 7.98
CA LYS A 192 -14.71 6.51 9.43
C LYS A 192 -15.70 5.46 9.92
N LYS A 193 -15.28 4.60 10.85
CA LYS A 193 -16.19 3.60 11.45
C LYS A 193 -17.17 4.32 12.38
N GLY A 194 -18.47 4.15 12.14
CA GLY A 194 -19.53 4.90 12.83
C GLY A 194 -20.13 6.06 12.03
N GLY A 195 -19.73 6.24 10.77
CA GLY A 195 -20.30 7.23 9.86
C GLY A 195 -19.54 8.55 9.84
N GLY A 196 -19.95 9.46 8.95
CA GLY A 196 -19.31 10.76 8.74
C GLY A 196 -18.84 10.96 7.31
N GLU A 197 -17.76 11.72 7.16
CA GLU A 197 -17.14 12.01 5.88
C GLU A 197 -16.55 10.73 5.25
N GLN A 198 -16.67 10.61 3.93
CA GLN A 198 -16.07 9.52 3.17
C GLN A 198 -15.52 10.07 1.86
N ILE A 199 -14.39 9.53 1.42
CA ILE A 199 -13.84 9.80 0.09
C ILE A 199 -13.99 8.52 -0.69
N ARG A 200 -14.77 8.55 -1.77
CA ARG A 200 -14.97 7.40 -2.65
C ARG A 200 -14.45 7.74 -4.03
N VAL A 201 -13.71 6.81 -4.62
CA VAL A 201 -13.27 6.85 -6.02
C VAL A 201 -13.92 5.70 -6.75
N THR A 202 -14.64 6.02 -7.82
CA THR A 202 -15.38 5.08 -8.68
C THR A 202 -14.55 4.66 -9.89
N SER A 203 -14.98 3.62 -10.60
CA SER A 203 -14.28 3.13 -11.80
C SER A 203 -14.06 4.21 -12.86
N LYS A 204 -15.07 5.07 -13.11
CA LYS A 204 -14.95 6.19 -14.06
C LYS A 204 -13.85 7.18 -13.67
N GLU A 205 -13.67 7.41 -12.37
CA GLU A 205 -12.62 8.28 -11.85
C GLU A 205 -11.26 7.58 -11.87
N ILE A 206 -11.21 6.28 -11.55
CA ILE A 206 -10.02 5.43 -11.69
C ILE A 206 -9.49 5.50 -13.11
N ASP A 207 -10.32 5.27 -14.12
CA ASP A 207 -9.94 5.31 -15.55
C ASP A 207 -9.34 6.67 -15.93
N LYS A 208 -9.95 7.75 -15.43
CA LYS A 208 -9.48 9.12 -15.68
C LYS A 208 -8.15 9.42 -14.98
N ILE A 209 -7.95 8.91 -13.77
CA ILE A 209 -6.75 9.19 -12.97
C ILE A 209 -5.57 8.35 -13.44
N LEU A 210 -5.80 7.06 -13.71
CA LEU A 210 -4.78 6.10 -14.12
C LEU A 210 -4.55 6.06 -15.64
N LYS A 211 -5.34 6.80 -16.43
CA LYS A 211 -5.17 6.94 -17.89
C LYS A 211 -5.17 5.61 -18.66
N GLY A 212 -5.94 4.64 -18.18
CA GLY A 212 -6.08 3.33 -18.82
C GLY A 212 -5.12 2.25 -18.32
N ASP A 213 -4.35 2.50 -17.26
CA ASP A 213 -3.53 1.50 -16.57
C ASP A 213 -4.24 1.00 -15.30
N PRO A 214 -5.18 0.04 -15.39
CA PRO A 214 -5.92 -0.42 -14.22
C PRO A 214 -5.03 -1.16 -13.23
N ILE A 215 -5.36 -1.05 -11.94
CA ILE A 215 -4.71 -1.84 -10.90
C ILE A 215 -5.34 -3.23 -10.93
N GLN A 216 -4.54 -4.23 -11.31
CA GLN A 216 -4.97 -5.62 -11.45
C GLN A 216 -4.18 -6.56 -10.56
N ILE A 217 -4.87 -7.40 -9.81
CA ILE A 217 -4.29 -8.49 -9.00
C ILE A 217 -4.45 -9.79 -9.78
N HIS A 218 -3.33 -10.49 -9.99
CA HIS A 218 -3.29 -11.77 -10.66
C HIS A 218 -3.02 -12.90 -9.64
N PHE A 219 -3.98 -13.80 -9.46
CA PHE A 219 -3.90 -14.89 -8.46
C PHE A 219 -2.97 -16.03 -8.89
N ASP A 220 -2.76 -16.24 -10.18
CA ASP A 220 -1.90 -17.27 -10.77
C ASP A 220 -0.41 -17.08 -10.45
N ARG A 221 0.01 -15.84 -10.13
CA ARG A 221 1.40 -15.49 -9.82
C ARG A 221 1.85 -15.86 -8.39
N PHE A 222 1.00 -16.52 -7.61
CA PHE A 222 1.21 -16.83 -6.19
C PHE A 222 0.96 -18.29 -5.83
#